data_AF-A0A183PK01-F1
#
_entry.id   AF-A0A183PK01-F1
#
_cell.length_a   1.000
_cell.length_b   1.000
_cell.length_c   1.000
_cell.angle_alpha   90.00
_cell.angle_beta   90.00
_cell.angle_gamma   90.00
#
_symmetry.space_group_name_H-M   'P 1'
#
loop_
_entity.id
_entity.type
_entity.pdbx_description
1 polymer ?
#
loop_
_entity_poly.entity_id
_entity_poly.type
_entity_poly.pdbx_seq_one_letter_code
_entity_poly.pdbx_strand_id
1 'polypeptide(L)'
;MLAGLPPFDGEDEEELFRNIASQDVAYPRHMSREACMLCRGLLIRNPNERLGSGPNGEKDIRQHQFYRHIDWHKLSNLEIQPPFKPRIKNKRDVNNFDSEFTKEPPKLTPTDKLFIMNLDQTEFSGFSYVNPEYILEV
;
A
#
# COMPACT_ATOMS: atom_id res chain seq x y z
N MET A 1 -6.95 4.24 7.45
CA MET A 1 -7.65 5.21 6.57
C MET A 1 -9.04 5.56 7.10
N LEU A 2 -10.01 4.64 7.09
CA LEU A 2 -11.41 4.95 7.45
C LEU A 2 -11.65 5.13 8.97
N ALA A 3 -11.09 4.25 9.79
CA ALA A 3 -11.26 4.26 11.25
C ALA A 3 -10.13 4.97 12.01
N GLY A 4 -9.01 5.26 11.34
CA GLY A 4 -7.80 5.83 11.96
C GLY A 4 -6.97 4.87 12.82
N LEU A 5 -7.41 3.63 13.01
CA LEU A 5 -6.77 2.61 13.87
C LEU A 5 -6.68 1.27 13.12
N PRO A 6 -5.78 0.35 13.53
CA PRO A 6 -5.74 -1.00 12.98
C PRO A 6 -7.01 -1.79 13.33
N PRO A 7 -7.43 -2.77 12.49
CA PRO A 7 -8.63 -3.58 12.74
C PRO A 7 -8.44 -4.63 13.84
N PHE A 8 -7.19 -5.01 14.13
CA PHE A 8 -6.76 -5.92 15.18
C PHE A 8 -5.54 -5.33 15.86
N ASP A 9 -5.41 -5.57 17.16
CA ASP A 9 -4.29 -5.10 17.99
C ASP A 9 -3.96 -6.19 19.02
N GLY A 10 -2.83 -6.08 19.71
CA GLY A 10 -2.41 -7.01 20.77
C GLY A 10 -1.22 -6.46 21.55
N GLU A 11 -1.07 -6.90 22.81
CA GLU A 11 0.09 -6.51 23.64
C GLU A 11 1.39 -7.15 23.13
N ASP A 12 1.29 -8.32 22.50
CA ASP A 12 2.38 -9.02 21.83
C ASP A 12 1.94 -9.63 20.47
N GLU A 13 2.91 -10.20 19.74
CA GLU A 13 2.65 -10.80 18.42
C GLU A 13 1.70 -12.00 18.50
N GLU A 14 1.77 -12.78 19.57
CA GLU A 14 0.92 -13.97 19.73
C GLU A 14 -0.54 -13.55 19.91
N GLU A 15 -0.79 -12.56 20.75
CA GLU A 15 -2.11 -11.97 20.93
C GLU A 15 -2.62 -11.33 19.64
N LEU A 16 -1.80 -10.55 18.93
CA LEU A 16 -2.18 -9.97 17.65
C LEU A 16 -2.59 -11.06 16.64
N PHE A 17 -1.82 -12.14 16.52
CA PHE A 17 -2.16 -13.24 15.60
C PHE A 17 -3.43 -13.97 16.02
N ARG A 18 -3.64 -14.23 17.31
CA ARG A 18 -4.90 -14.78 17.82
C ARG A 18 -6.07 -13.86 17.49
N ASN A 19 -5.90 -12.55 17.65
CA ASN A 19 -6.94 -11.56 17.38
C ASN A 19 -7.27 -11.49 15.88
N ILE A 20 -6.27 -11.50 14.99
CA ILE A 20 -6.47 -11.63 13.53
C ILE A 20 -7.25 -12.92 13.21
N ALA A 21 -6.89 -14.04 13.84
CA ALA A 21 -7.47 -15.34 13.53
C ALA A 21 -8.91 -15.51 14.06
N SER A 22 -9.30 -14.79 15.12
CA SER A 22 -10.53 -15.13 15.86
C SER A 22 -11.39 -13.96 16.29
N GLN A 23 -10.82 -12.78 16.57
CA GLN A 23 -11.58 -11.63 17.06
C GLN A 23 -12.38 -10.99 15.93
N ASP A 24 -13.64 -10.64 16.17
CA ASP A 24 -14.43 -9.90 15.19
C ASP A 24 -14.01 -8.42 15.12
N VAL A 25 -13.94 -7.91 13.90
CA VAL A 25 -13.56 -6.51 13.63
C VAL A 25 -14.64 -5.56 14.15
N ALA A 26 -14.21 -4.61 14.99
CA ALA A 26 -15.07 -3.52 15.45
C ALA A 26 -15.12 -2.38 14.42
N TYR A 27 -16.33 -1.94 14.09
CA TYR A 27 -16.55 -0.84 13.15
C TYR A 27 -17.11 0.39 13.88
N PRO A 28 -16.37 1.52 13.92
CA PRO A 28 -16.84 2.75 14.52
C PRO A 28 -18.13 3.28 13.89
N ARG A 29 -18.97 3.95 14.70
CA ARG A 29 -20.27 4.51 14.26
C ARG A 29 -20.18 5.55 13.14
N HIS A 30 -19.03 6.22 13.00
CA HIS A 30 -18.81 7.23 11.97
C HIS A 30 -18.52 6.63 10.60
N MET A 31 -18.27 5.32 10.50
CA MET A 31 -18.09 4.66 9.21
C MET A 31 -19.43 4.48 8.52
N SER A 32 -19.48 4.77 7.22
CA SER A 32 -20.70 4.54 6.42
C SER A 32 -21.01 3.05 6.31
N ARG A 33 -22.28 2.72 6.03
CA ARG A 33 -22.72 1.34 5.84
C ARG A 33 -21.92 0.65 4.74
N GLU A 34 -21.72 1.32 3.61
CA GLU A 34 -21.01 0.80 2.45
C GLU A 34 -19.53 0.55 2.76
N ALA A 35 -18.90 1.42 3.55
CA ALA A 35 -17.53 1.24 4.02
C ALA A 35 -17.41 -0.02 4.89
N CYS A 36 -18.30 -0.18 5.88
CA CYS A 36 -18.35 -1.35 6.74
C CYS A 36 -18.59 -2.64 5.94
N MET A 37 -19.49 -2.62 4.96
CA MET A 37 -19.76 -3.77 4.09
C MET A 37 -18.52 -4.17 3.27
N LEU A 38 -17.82 -3.20 2.68
CA LEU A 38 -16.59 -3.46 1.95
C LEU A 38 -15.54 -4.10 2.86
N CYS A 39 -15.27 -3.50 4.02
CA CYS A 39 -14.29 -4.01 4.97
C CYS A 39 -14.66 -5.41 5.46
N ARG A 40 -15.94 -5.68 5.77
CA ARG A 40 -16.40 -7.02 6.16
C ARG A 40 -16.12 -8.06 5.08
N GLY A 41 -16.39 -7.74 3.81
CA GLY A 41 -16.12 -8.64 2.69
C GLY A 41 -14.62 -8.91 2.46
N LEU A 42 -13.78 -7.90 2.62
CA LEU A 42 -12.33 -8.01 2.47
C LEU A 42 -11.66 -8.72 3.65
N LEU A 43 -12.20 -8.57 4.86
CA LEU A 43 -11.66 -9.15 6.10
C LEU A 43 -12.28 -10.51 6.44
N ILE A 44 -12.94 -11.18 5.48
CA ILE A 44 -13.37 -12.57 5.65
C ILE A 44 -12.13 -13.46 5.82
N ARG A 45 -12.16 -14.29 6.87
CA ARG A 45 -11.05 -15.18 7.23
C ARG A 45 -10.82 -16.27 6.18
N ASN A 46 -11.89 -16.91 5.72
CA ASN A 46 -11.82 -17.89 4.63
C ASN A 46 -11.46 -17.16 3.32
N PRO A 47 -10.26 -17.39 2.74
CA PRO A 47 -9.83 -16.68 1.55
C PRO A 47 -10.71 -16.98 0.34
N ASN A 48 -11.39 -18.14 0.29
CA ASN A 48 -12.26 -18.51 -0.83
C ASN A 48 -13.60 -17.75 -0.84
N GLU A 49 -14.03 -17.25 0.31
CA GLU A 49 -15.25 -16.45 0.47
C GLU A 49 -14.98 -14.95 0.51
N ARG A 50 -13.70 -14.56 0.55
CA ARG A 50 -13.27 -13.16 0.61
C ARG A 50 -13.66 -12.43 -0.66
N LEU A 51 -14.19 -11.22 -0.49
CA LEU A 51 -14.48 -10.32 -1.61
C LEU A 51 -13.22 -10.15 -2.47
N GLY A 52 -13.32 -10.42 -3.76
CA GLY A 52 -12.19 -10.36 -4.69
C GLY A 52 -11.50 -11.69 -4.98
N SER A 53 -11.82 -12.78 -4.27
CA SER A 53 -11.18 -14.09 -4.46
C SER A 53 -11.90 -15.01 -5.44
N GLY A 54 -13.13 -14.67 -5.84
CA GLY A 54 -13.91 -15.46 -6.80
C GLY A 54 -13.47 -15.24 -8.26
N PRO A 55 -14.04 -15.98 -9.22
CA PRO A 55 -13.72 -15.83 -10.66
C PRO A 55 -13.98 -14.41 -11.20
N ASN A 56 -14.88 -13.66 -10.56
CA ASN A 56 -15.20 -12.27 -10.90
C ASN A 56 -14.52 -11.26 -9.97
N GLY A 57 -13.45 -11.65 -9.25
CA GLY A 57 -12.91 -10.92 -8.11
C GLY A 57 -12.70 -9.42 -8.33
N GLU A 58 -12.01 -9.03 -9.40
CA GLU A 58 -11.80 -7.62 -9.76
C GLU A 58 -13.13 -6.89 -9.97
N LYS A 59 -14.05 -7.51 -10.72
CA LYS A 59 -15.36 -6.94 -11.03
C LYS A 59 -16.20 -6.76 -9.76
N ASP A 60 -16.19 -7.74 -8.87
CA ASP A 60 -16.93 -7.70 -7.59
C ASP A 60 -16.44 -6.55 -6.71
N ILE A 61 -15.13 -6.30 -6.66
CA ILE A 61 -14.56 -5.14 -5.97
C ILE A 61 -14.97 -3.84 -6.67
N ARG A 62 -14.77 -3.74 -8.00
CA ARG A 62 -15.05 -2.51 -8.76
C ARG A 62 -16.52 -2.09 -8.73
N GLN A 63 -17.43 -3.07 -8.68
CA GLN A 63 -18.88 -2.86 -8.64
C GLN A 63 -19.44 -2.74 -7.22
N HIS A 64 -18.61 -2.89 -6.18
CA HIS A 64 -19.07 -2.75 -4.80
C HIS A 64 -19.63 -1.34 -4.55
N GLN A 65 -20.73 -1.26 -3.78
CA GLN A 65 -21.48 -0.01 -3.54
C GLN A 65 -20.62 1.13 -2.95
N PHE A 66 -19.53 0.79 -2.27
CA PHE A 66 -18.54 1.76 -1.77
C PHE A 66 -17.89 2.58 -2.90
N TYR A 67 -17.67 1.98 -4.08
CA TYR A 67 -17.05 2.62 -5.24
C TYR A 67 -18.06 3.12 -6.29
N ARG A 68 -19.35 3.21 -5.95
CA ARG A 68 -20.43 3.59 -6.89
C ARG A 68 -20.23 4.91 -7.63
N HIS A 69 -19.38 5.80 -7.10
CA HIS A 69 -19.07 7.11 -7.68
C HIS A 69 -17.73 7.15 -8.42
N ILE A 70 -17.00 6.03 -8.49
CA ILE A 70 -15.72 5.93 -9.16
C ILE A 70 -15.93 5.50 -10.61
N ASP A 71 -15.51 6.36 -11.54
CA ASP A 71 -15.29 5.98 -12.94
C ASP A 71 -13.89 5.39 -13.07
N TRP A 72 -13.80 4.08 -13.21
CA TRP A 72 -12.53 3.36 -13.26
C TRP A 72 -11.66 3.71 -14.46
N HIS A 73 -12.27 4.08 -15.59
CA HIS A 73 -11.55 4.49 -16.79
C HIS A 73 -10.95 5.89 -16.62
N LYS A 74 -11.72 6.83 -16.08
CA LYS A 74 -11.19 8.17 -15.74
C LYS A 74 -10.12 8.10 -14.66
N LEU A 75 -10.27 7.20 -13.69
CA LEU A 75 -9.28 6.99 -12.64
C LEU A 75 -7.95 6.50 -13.24
N SER A 76 -7.97 5.52 -14.15
CA SER A 76 -6.74 5.00 -14.79
C SER A 76 -6.04 6.04 -15.67
N ASN A 77 -6.80 6.96 -16.27
CA ASN A 77 -6.26 8.04 -17.09
C ASN A 77 -5.85 9.27 -16.28
N LEU A 78 -5.89 9.21 -14.94
CA LEU A 78 -5.59 10.33 -14.04
C LEU A 78 -6.50 11.56 -14.26
N GLU A 79 -7.72 11.34 -14.75
CA GLU A 79 -8.70 12.40 -15.05
C GLU A 79 -9.55 12.79 -13.83
N ILE A 80 -9.46 12.05 -12.73
CA ILE A 80 -10.15 12.35 -11.47
C ILE A 80 -9.23 13.20 -10.60
N GLN A 81 -9.65 14.42 -10.26
CA GLN A 81 -8.90 15.29 -9.36
C GLN A 81 -8.72 14.63 -7.98
N PRO A 82 -7.49 14.51 -7.47
CA PRO A 82 -7.25 13.97 -6.13
C PRO A 82 -7.92 14.84 -5.04
N PRO A 83 -8.54 14.23 -4.02
CA PRO A 83 -9.19 14.98 -2.93
C PRO A 83 -8.19 15.72 -2.04
N PHE A 84 -6.92 15.30 -2.05
CA PHE A 84 -5.82 15.94 -1.34
C PHE A 84 -4.68 16.23 -2.31
N LYS A 85 -4.22 17.48 -2.34
CA LYS A 85 -3.04 17.91 -3.08
C LYS A 85 -1.93 18.28 -2.08
N PRO A 86 -0.82 17.53 -2.01
CA PRO A 86 0.27 17.83 -1.08
C PRO A 86 0.90 19.19 -1.40
N ARG A 87 1.41 19.85 -0.36
CA ARG A 87 2.11 21.14 -0.50
C ARG A 87 3.55 20.89 -0.93
N ILE A 88 3.89 21.30 -2.13
CA ILE A 88 5.23 21.19 -2.70
C ILE A 88 5.67 22.58 -3.16
N LYS A 89 6.77 23.09 -2.60
CA LYS A 89 7.29 24.42 -2.91
C LYS A 89 8.13 24.43 -4.19
N ASN A 90 8.92 23.38 -4.42
CA ASN A 90 9.83 23.25 -5.57
C ASN A 90 10.24 21.78 -5.78
N LYS A 91 10.99 21.51 -6.86
CA LYS A 91 11.44 20.16 -7.25
C LYS A 91 12.35 19.45 -6.22
N ARG A 92 12.89 20.17 -5.23
CA ARG A 92 13.76 19.64 -4.17
C ARG A 92 13.10 19.72 -2.78
N ASP A 93 11.80 20.00 -2.70
CA ASP A 93 11.11 20.10 -1.42
C ASP A 93 10.99 18.73 -0.75
N VAL A 94 11.38 18.67 0.52
CA VAL A 94 11.37 17.45 1.34
C VAL A 94 10.43 17.57 2.55
N ASN A 95 9.55 18.56 2.57
CA ASN A 95 8.66 18.86 3.70
C ASN A 95 7.64 17.75 4.05
N ASN A 96 7.40 16.79 3.16
CA ASN A 96 6.49 15.65 3.37
C ASN A 96 7.25 14.38 3.83
N PHE A 97 8.55 14.49 4.09
CA PHE A 97 9.38 13.43 4.67
C PHE A 97 9.70 13.73 6.13
N ASP A 98 10.01 12.71 6.92
CA ASP A 98 10.44 12.92 8.30
C ASP A 98 11.76 13.71 8.35
N SER A 99 11.85 14.58 9.35
CA SER A 99 13.05 15.37 9.61
C SER A 99 14.24 14.52 10.03
N GLU A 100 14.01 13.33 10.60
CA GLU A 100 15.07 12.38 10.95
C GLU A 100 15.91 12.03 9.71
N PHE A 101 15.27 11.64 8.61
CA PHE A 101 15.96 11.26 7.38
C PHE A 101 16.53 12.45 6.60
N THR A 102 15.82 13.58 6.57
CA THR A 102 16.24 14.73 5.76
C THR A 102 17.40 15.52 6.37
N LYS A 103 17.72 15.29 7.66
CA LYS A 103 18.91 15.81 8.33
C LYS A 103 20.14 14.96 8.12
N GLU A 104 19.97 13.69 7.75
CA GLU A 104 21.09 12.80 7.50
C GLU A 104 21.80 13.13 6.18
N PRO A 105 23.13 12.99 6.12
CA PRO A 105 23.86 13.19 4.87
C PRO A 105 23.54 12.05 3.89
N PRO A 106 23.22 12.36 2.61
CA PRO A 106 22.94 11.34 1.60
C PRO A 106 24.24 10.66 1.16
N LYS A 107 24.73 9.71 1.95
CA LYS A 107 25.99 9.00 1.74
C LYS A 107 25.76 7.49 1.68
N LEU A 108 26.49 6.84 0.79
CA LEU A 108 26.53 5.38 0.74
C LEU A 108 27.32 4.85 1.93
N THR A 109 26.79 3.84 2.61
CA THR A 109 27.53 3.09 3.63
C THR A 109 28.77 2.45 2.99
N PRO A 110 29.98 2.65 3.55
CA PRO A 110 31.18 2.01 3.04
C PRO A 110 31.06 0.49 3.00
N THR A 111 31.49 -0.12 1.91
CA THR A 111 31.41 -1.57 1.72
C THR A 111 32.72 -2.27 2.08
N ASP A 112 32.63 -3.45 2.69
CA ASP A 112 33.78 -4.32 2.91
C ASP A 112 34.14 -5.09 1.63
N LYS A 113 35.35 -4.85 1.11
CA LYS A 113 35.85 -5.50 -0.10
C LYS A 113 36.04 -7.01 0.08
N LEU A 114 36.49 -7.46 1.26
CA LEU A 114 36.69 -8.89 1.50
C LEU A 114 35.35 -9.62 1.53
N PHE A 115 34.32 -8.99 2.08
CA PHE A 115 32.97 -9.51 2.02
C PHE A 115 32.47 -9.62 0.57
N ILE A 116 32.57 -8.53 -0.21
CA ILE A 116 32.11 -8.52 -1.61
C ILE A 116 32.82 -9.60 -2.46
N MET A 117 34.12 -9.80 -2.26
CA MET A 117 34.88 -10.82 -2.99
C MET A 117 34.43 -12.26 -2.71
N ASN A 118 33.78 -12.51 -1.57
CA ASN A 118 33.27 -13.83 -1.20
C ASN A 118 31.81 -14.05 -1.62
N LEU A 119 31.14 -13.05 -2.20
CA LEU A 119 29.79 -13.21 -2.74
C LEU A 119 29.84 -13.86 -4.12
N ASP A 120 28.93 -14.80 -4.38
CA ASP A 120 28.73 -15.35 -5.72
C ASP A 120 28.07 -14.29 -6.62
N GLN A 121 28.86 -13.71 -7.52
CA GLN A 121 28.37 -12.67 -8.42
C GLN A 121 27.37 -13.20 -9.46
N THR A 122 27.30 -14.52 -9.67
CA THR A 122 26.38 -15.10 -10.63
C THR A 122 24.92 -15.05 -10.15
N GLU A 123 24.69 -14.93 -8.83
CA GLU A 123 23.35 -14.73 -8.26
C GLU A 123 22.67 -13.44 -8.73
N PHE A 124 23.45 -12.46 -9.19
CA PHE A 124 22.95 -11.18 -9.71
C PHE A 124 22.84 -11.15 -11.23
N SER A 125 22.99 -12.30 -11.91
CA SER A 125 22.86 -12.38 -13.37
C SER A 125 21.44 -11.99 -13.80
N GLY A 126 21.33 -11.15 -14.83
CA GLY A 126 20.03 -10.64 -15.30
C GLY A 126 19.48 -9.45 -14.52
N PHE A 127 20.25 -8.88 -13.58
CA PHE A 127 19.84 -7.70 -12.83
C PHE A 127 19.71 -6.43 -13.69
N SER A 128 20.62 -6.24 -14.65
CA SER A 128 20.66 -5.02 -15.46
C SER A 128 19.44 -4.88 -16.36
N TYR A 129 18.68 -3.80 -16.18
CA TYR A 129 17.49 -3.45 -16.96
C TYR A 129 17.40 -1.94 -17.18
N VAL A 130 16.92 -1.53 -18.37
CA VAL A 130 16.58 -0.14 -18.69
C VAL A 130 15.18 -0.15 -19.28
N ASN A 131 14.28 0.68 -18.74
CA ASN A 131 12.90 0.78 -19.23
C ASN A 131 12.86 1.48 -20.60
N PRO A 132 12.47 0.80 -21.69
CA PRO A 132 12.39 1.41 -23.02
C PRO A 132 11.23 2.42 -23.14
N GLU A 133 10.22 2.32 -22.28
CA GLU A 133 9.03 3.18 -22.27
C GLU A 133 9.17 4.41 -21.37
N TYR A 134 10.38 4.67 -20.83
CA TYR A 134 10.58 5.82 -19.95
C TYR A 134 10.57 7.12 -20.76
N ILE A 135 9.51 7.90 -20.61
CA ILE A 135 9.36 9.21 -21.23
C ILE A 135 9.77 10.28 -20.21
N LEU A 136 10.78 11.09 -20.54
CA LEU A 136 11.09 12.31 -19.80
C LEU A 136 10.08 13.39 -20.17
N GLU A 137 9.12 13.66 -19.29
CA GLU A 137 8.33 14.89 -19.37
C GLU A 137 9.24 16.08 -18.98
N VAL A 138 9.72 16.81 -19.98
CA VAL A 138 10.57 18.02 -19.82
C VAL A 138 9.70 19.25 -19.60
#